data_AF-A0A524LTZ7-F1
#
_entry.id   AF-A0A524LTZ7-F1
#
_cell.length_a   1.000
_cell.length_b   1.000
_cell.length_c   1.000
_cell.angle_alpha   90.00
_cell.angle_beta   90.00
_cell.angle_gamma   90.00
#
_symmetry.space_group_name_H-M   'P 1'
#
loop_
_entity.id
_entity.type
_entity.pdbx_description
1 polymer ?
#
loop_
_entity_poly.entity_id
_entity_poly.type
_entity_poly.pdbx_seq_one_letter_code
_entity_poly.pdbx_strand_id
1 'polypeptide(L)'
;MMMRWKTDHFDDLKIKIALNKDGSWTYIVAPFTNFYQVEETKRMKLAYEMLKESWKANGVKFAIDDDDDIIVIAETNDTELTADEVKTLVSHVVHACDTLWGIYPE
;
A
#
# COMPACT_ATOMS: atom_id res chain seq x y z
N MET A 1 -10.09 -4.50 9.87
CA MET A 1 -11.22 -3.72 9.31
C MET A 1 -10.93 -3.40 7.86
N MET A 2 -11.92 -3.40 6.96
CA MET A 2 -11.72 -3.07 5.53
C MET A 2 -12.55 -1.84 5.17
N MET A 3 -11.89 -0.82 4.63
CA MET A 3 -12.47 0.46 4.22
C MET A 3 -12.32 0.63 2.72
N ARG A 4 -13.14 1.51 2.14
CA ARG A 4 -13.18 1.78 0.70
C ARG A 4 -12.95 3.26 0.45
N TRP A 5 -12.11 3.58 -0.52
CA TRP A 5 -11.70 4.95 -0.84
C TRP A 5 -11.81 5.18 -2.34
N LYS A 6 -12.29 6.37 -2.71
CA LYS A 6 -12.21 6.88 -4.09
C LYS A 6 -11.00 7.80 -4.17
N THR A 7 -10.20 7.65 -5.22
CA THR A 7 -9.04 8.48 -5.54
C THR A 7 -9.15 9.00 -6.96
N ASP A 8 -8.11 9.68 -7.45
CA ASP A 8 -8.04 10.14 -8.84
C ASP A 8 -8.00 8.96 -9.84
N HIS A 9 -7.51 7.79 -9.40
CA HIS A 9 -7.31 6.61 -10.25
C HIS A 9 -8.10 5.36 -9.82
N PHE A 10 -8.64 5.33 -8.61
CA PHE A 10 -9.40 4.20 -8.09
C PHE A 10 -10.81 4.59 -7.68
N ASP A 11 -11.81 3.90 -8.22
CA ASP A 11 -13.21 4.09 -7.79
C ASP A 11 -13.55 3.33 -6.49
N ASP A 12 -12.83 2.25 -6.17
CA ASP A 12 -13.05 1.39 -4.99
C ASP A 12 -11.73 0.83 -4.42
N LEU A 13 -10.82 1.72 -4.00
CA LEU A 13 -9.56 1.31 -3.36
C LEU A 13 -9.86 0.71 -1.98
N LYS A 14 -9.52 -0.57 -1.81
CA LYS A 14 -9.72 -1.28 -0.54
C LYS A 14 -8.52 -1.07 0.37
N ILE A 15 -8.77 -0.65 1.60
CA ILE A 15 -7.74 -0.45 2.63
C ILE A 15 -8.05 -1.33 3.83
N LYS A 16 -7.10 -2.16 4.21
CA LYS A 16 -7.17 -3.06 5.37
C LYS A 16 -6.34 -2.47 6.51
N ILE A 17 -6.97 -2.30 7.66
CA ILE A 17 -6.27 -2.05 8.93
C ILE A 17 -6.20 -3.36 9.71
N ALA A 18 -5.00 -3.76 10.08
CA ALA A 18 -4.72 -5.00 10.79
C ALA A 18 -3.67 -4.76 11.89
N LEU A 19 -3.71 -5.61 12.91
CA LEU A 19 -2.64 -5.71 13.90
C LEU A 19 -1.80 -6.96 13.60
N ASN A 20 -0.53 -6.96 13.97
CA ASN A 20 0.25 -8.19 14.01
C ASN A 20 -0.26 -9.13 15.13
N LYS A 21 0.29 -10.35 15.18
CA LYS A 21 -0.20 -11.42 16.08
C LYS A 21 -0.19 -11.06 17.57
N ASP A 22 0.82 -10.33 18.02
CA ASP A 22 0.96 -9.91 19.42
C ASP A 22 0.40 -8.50 19.70
N GLY A 23 -0.14 -7.83 18.67
CA GLY A 23 -0.73 -6.51 18.77
C GLY A 23 0.27 -5.36 18.87
N SER A 24 1.58 -5.60 18.79
CA SER A 24 2.61 -4.56 18.89
C SER A 24 2.79 -3.69 17.65
N TRP A 25 2.19 -4.07 16.51
CA TRP A 25 2.24 -3.31 15.27
C TRP A 25 0.86 -3.16 14.65
N THR A 26 0.59 -1.95 14.16
CA THR A 26 -0.54 -1.64 13.30
C THR A 26 -0.08 -1.50 11.87
N TYR A 27 -0.81 -2.14 10.96
CA TYR A 27 -0.60 -2.07 9.51
C TYR A 27 -1.82 -1.47 8.82
N ILE A 28 -1.57 -0.58 7.89
CA ILE A 28 -2.57 -0.03 6.97
C ILE A 28 -2.12 -0.42 5.57
N VAL A 29 -2.87 -1.32 4.94
CA VAL A 29 -2.47 -2.03 3.72
C VAL A 29 -3.50 -1.80 2.64
N ALA A 30 -3.07 -1.41 1.45
CA ALA A 30 -3.88 -1.39 0.24
C ALA A 30 -3.32 -2.41 -0.76
N PRO A 31 -4.01 -3.53 -1.01
CA PRO A 31 -3.65 -4.45 -2.09
C PRO A 31 -4.03 -3.84 -3.45
N PHE A 32 -3.22 -4.12 -4.47
CA PHE A 32 -3.39 -3.62 -5.82
C PHE A 32 -3.73 -4.75 -6.80
N THR A 33 -2.73 -5.53 -7.22
CA THR A 33 -2.90 -6.69 -8.11
C THR A 33 -1.85 -7.74 -7.79
N ASN A 34 -2.04 -8.98 -8.24
CA ASN A 34 -1.03 -10.01 -8.07
C ASN A 34 0.15 -9.77 -9.01
N PHE A 35 1.38 -9.89 -8.51
CA PHE A 35 2.60 -9.62 -9.28
C PHE A 35 2.68 -10.48 -10.56
N TYR A 36 2.15 -11.71 -10.53
CA TYR A 36 2.13 -12.58 -11.71
C TYR A 36 1.00 -12.27 -12.69
N GLN A 37 0.02 -11.43 -12.33
CA GLN A 37 -0.98 -10.90 -13.27
C GLN A 37 -0.42 -9.76 -14.12
N VAL A 38 0.64 -9.09 -13.65
CA VAL A 38 1.40 -8.14 -14.46
C VAL A 38 2.09 -8.87 -15.60
N GLU A 39 2.10 -8.26 -16.79
CA GLU A 39 2.80 -8.79 -17.97
C GLU A 39 4.27 -9.09 -17.63
N GLU A 40 4.74 -10.29 -17.95
CA GLU A 40 6.08 -10.78 -17.57
C GLU A 40 7.21 -9.83 -17.98
N THR A 41 7.10 -9.24 -19.18
CA THR A 41 8.07 -8.28 -19.72
C THR A 41 8.15 -6.97 -18.92
N LYS A 42 7.11 -6.63 -18.16
CA LYS A 42 6.98 -5.39 -17.37
C LYS A 42 7.29 -5.59 -15.89
N ARG A 43 7.13 -6.81 -15.36
CA ARG A 43 7.32 -7.16 -13.93
C ARG A 43 8.61 -6.62 -13.36
N MET A 44 9.73 -6.82 -14.09
CA MET A 44 11.02 -6.45 -13.54
C MET A 44 11.25 -4.93 -13.48
N LYS A 45 10.69 -4.20 -14.46
CA LYS A 45 10.69 -2.74 -14.43
C LYS A 45 9.80 -2.22 -13.30
N LEU A 46 8.62 -2.81 -13.12
CA LEU A 46 7.68 -2.44 -12.06
C LEU A 46 8.31 -2.59 -10.68
N ALA A 47 8.86 -3.76 -10.35
CA ALA A 47 9.49 -3.97 -9.04
C ALA A 47 10.71 -3.04 -8.82
N TYR A 48 11.47 -2.72 -9.87
CA TYR A 48 12.56 -1.74 -9.77
C TYR A 48 12.06 -0.31 -9.47
N GLU A 49 10.99 0.13 -10.13
CA GLU A 49 10.40 1.45 -9.88
C GLU A 49 9.72 1.51 -8.51
N MET A 50 9.03 0.45 -8.07
CA MET A 50 8.51 0.33 -6.70
C MET A 50 9.60 0.48 -5.64
N LEU A 51 10.77 -0.12 -5.86
CA LEU A 51 11.92 0.00 -4.96
C LEU A 51 12.44 1.46 -4.92
N LYS A 52 12.51 2.13 -6.06
CA LYS A 52 12.91 3.54 -6.15
C LYS A 52 11.92 4.48 -5.48
N GLU A 53 10.62 4.25 -5.66
CA GLU A 53 9.59 5.07 -5.01
C GLU A 53 9.52 4.81 -3.51
N SER A 54 9.76 3.57 -3.05
CA SER A 54 9.86 3.26 -1.61
C SER A 54 10.97 4.04 -0.91
N TRP A 55 12.05 4.42 -1.61
CA TRP A 55 13.09 5.28 -1.04
C TRP A 55 12.63 6.74 -0.84
N LYS A 56 11.72 7.22 -1.70
CA LYS A 56 11.24 8.61 -1.67
C LYS A 56 10.04 8.79 -0.76
N ALA A 57 9.21 7.76 -0.66
CA ALA A 57 7.95 7.83 0.05
C ALA A 57 8.19 7.72 1.57
N ASN A 58 7.85 8.78 2.29
CA ASN A 58 8.07 8.82 3.73
C ASN A 58 6.97 8.04 4.47
N GLY A 59 7.36 6.98 5.19
CA GLY A 59 6.46 6.22 6.05
C GLY A 59 5.51 5.25 5.32
N VAL A 60 5.68 5.05 4.00
CA VAL A 60 4.95 4.04 3.22
C VAL A 60 5.93 3.22 2.38
N LYS A 61 5.59 1.95 2.17
CA LYS A 61 6.39 1.02 1.36
C LYS A 61 5.54 0.47 0.23
N PHE A 62 6.19 0.25 -0.91
CA PHE A 62 5.65 -0.53 -2.01
C PHE A 62 6.27 -1.92 -1.93
N ALA A 63 5.47 -2.95 -1.71
CA ALA A 63 5.95 -4.29 -1.43
C ALA A 63 5.19 -5.35 -2.24
N ILE A 64 5.75 -6.55 -2.25
CA ILE A 64 5.07 -7.78 -2.67
C ILE A 64 4.97 -8.63 -1.41
N ASP A 65 3.77 -9.07 -1.04
CA ASP A 65 3.55 -9.88 0.15
C ASP A 65 3.76 -11.38 -0.10
N ASP A 66 3.51 -12.20 0.93
CA ASP A 66 3.72 -13.66 0.87
C ASP A 66 2.75 -14.38 -0.10
N ASP A 67 1.67 -13.71 -0.52
CA ASP A 67 0.69 -14.22 -1.49
C ASP A 67 0.98 -13.69 -2.91
N ASP A 68 2.15 -13.08 -3.12
CA ASP A 68 2.60 -12.41 -4.35
C ASP A 68 1.75 -11.20 -4.74
N ASP A 69 0.95 -10.64 -3.83
CA ASP A 69 0.16 -9.44 -4.10
C ASP A 69 1.02 -8.18 -3.95
N ILE A 70 0.92 -7.29 -4.94
CA ILE A 70 1.50 -5.95 -4.85
C ILE A 70 0.67 -5.16 -3.85
N ILE A 71 1.34 -4.66 -2.80
CA ILE A 71 0.71 -3.89 -1.74
C ILE A 71 1.40 -2.54 -1.53
N VAL A 72 0.61 -1.57 -1.09
CA VAL A 72 1.10 -0.33 -0.47
C VAL A 72 0.81 -0.39 1.02
N ILE A 73 1.82 -0.17 1.85
CA ILE A 73 1.71 -0.38 3.30
C ILE A 73 2.33 0.77 4.10
N ALA A 74 1.59 1.24 5.10
CA ALA A 74 2.13 1.97 6.24
C ALA A 74 2.11 1.06 7.48
N GLU A 75 3.12 1.16 8.32
CA GLU A 75 3.20 0.42 9.57
C GLU A 75 3.68 1.33 10.71
N THR A 76 3.22 1.05 11.91
CA THR A 76 3.64 1.75 13.12
C THR A 76 3.58 0.81 14.31
N ASN A 77 4.55 0.95 15.22
CA ASN A 77 4.55 0.27 16.51
C ASN A 77 3.78 1.06 17.59
N ASP A 78 3.26 2.23 17.23
CA ASP A 78 2.26 2.92 18.03
C ASP A 78 0.92 2.21 17.88
N THR A 79 0.41 1.71 19.01
CA THR A 79 -0.82 0.92 19.08
C THR A 79 -1.98 1.71 19.68
N GLU A 80 -1.71 2.92 20.17
CA GLU A 80 -2.70 3.84 20.74
C GLU A 80 -3.02 4.98 19.76
N LEU A 81 -3.19 4.62 18.48
CA LEU A 81 -3.45 5.60 17.43
C LEU A 81 -4.78 6.33 17.66
N THR A 82 -4.73 7.65 17.63
CA THR A 82 -5.91 8.50 17.52
C THR A 82 -6.57 8.34 16.14
N ALA A 83 -7.84 8.71 16.04
CA ALA A 83 -8.55 8.68 14.76
C ALA A 83 -7.88 9.55 13.68
N ASP A 84 -7.28 10.68 14.07
CA ASP A 84 -6.58 11.58 13.15
C ASP A 84 -5.26 10.98 12.65
N GLU A 85 -4.53 10.25 13.48
CA GLU A 85 -3.32 9.53 13.07
C GLU A 85 -3.65 8.37 12.13
N VAL A 86 -4.69 7.59 12.43
CA VAL A 86 -5.18 6.56 11.51
C VAL A 86 -5.55 7.18 10.17
N LYS A 87 -6.30 8.29 10.18
CA LYS A 87 -6.69 9.00 8.96
C LYS A 87 -5.47 9.50 8.17
N THR A 88 -4.45 9.99 8.86
CA THR A 88 -3.20 10.48 8.25
C THR A 88 -2.45 9.34 7.55
N LEU A 89 -2.25 8.21 8.25
CA LEU A 89 -1.59 7.05 7.68
C LEU A 89 -2.37 6.44 6.52
N VAL A 90 -3.70 6.37 6.62
CA VAL A 90 -4.57 5.97 5.51
C VAL A 90 -4.40 6.92 4.31
N SER A 91 -4.37 8.23 4.55
CA SER A 91 -4.16 9.22 3.47
C SER A 91 -2.81 9.05 2.79
N HIS A 92 -1.75 8.70 3.52
CA HIS A 92 -0.44 8.42 2.93
C HIS A 92 -0.49 7.19 2.02
N VAL A 93 -1.14 6.11 2.47
CA VAL A 93 -1.32 4.88 1.67
C VAL A 93 -2.14 5.16 0.41
N VAL A 94 -3.23 5.92 0.53
CA VAL A 94 -4.07 6.35 -0.61
C VAL A 94 -3.22 7.10 -1.65
N HIS A 95 -2.47 8.11 -1.22
CA HIS A 95 -1.66 8.92 -2.13
C HIS A 95 -0.53 8.10 -2.80
N ALA A 96 0.07 7.16 -2.06
CA ALA A 96 1.04 6.24 -2.62
C ALA A 96 0.42 5.27 -3.63
N CYS A 97 -0.84 4.86 -3.47
CA CYS A 97 -1.54 4.05 -4.49
C CYS A 97 -1.68 4.82 -5.81
N ASP A 98 -1.99 6.12 -5.78
CA ASP A 98 -2.02 6.95 -6.99
C ASP A 98 -0.64 7.04 -7.65
N THR A 99 0.43 7.08 -6.85
CA THR A 99 1.81 7.02 -7.36
C THR A 99 2.11 5.67 -8.01
N LEU A 100 1.70 4.55 -7.38
CA LEU A 100 1.86 3.20 -7.95
C LEU A 100 1.13 3.06 -9.28
N TRP A 101 -0.09 3.60 -9.38
CA TRP A 101 -0.84 3.65 -10.63
C TRP A 101 -0.07 4.42 -11.73
N GLY A 102 0.63 5.50 -11.38
CA GLY A 102 1.48 6.21 -12.34
C GLY A 102 2.69 5.40 -12.85
N ILE A 103 3.20 4.45 -12.05
CA ILE A 103 4.28 3.54 -12.45
C ILE A 103 3.77 2.45 -13.40
N TYR A 104 2.57 1.95 -13.13
CA TYR A 104 1.90 0.92 -13.91
C TYR A 104 0.40 1.25 -14.02
N PRO A 105 0.03 2.11 -15.00
CA PRO A 105 -1.37 2.31 -15.32
C PRO A 105 -1.85 1.03 -16.00
N GLU A 106 -2.89 0.42 -15.45
CA GLU A 106 -3.53 -0.76 -16.05
C GLU A 106 -3.90 -0.55 -17.52
#